data_AF-A0A7S0Q9M0-F1
#
_entry.id   AF-A0A7S0Q9M0-F1
#
_cell.length_a   1.000
_cell.length_b   1.000
_cell.length_c   1.000
_cell.angle_alpha   90.00
_cell.angle_beta   90.00
_cell.angle_gamma   90.00
#
_symmetry.space_group_name_H-M   'P 1'
#
loop_
_entity.id
_entity.type
_entity.pdbx_description
1 polymer ?
#
loop_
_entity_poly.entity_id
_entity_poly.type
_entity_poly.pdbx_seq_one_letter_code
_entity_poly.pdbx_strand_id
1 'polypeptide(L)'
;RTQRANALIYAVGGVFFIGGSTLFFPAMEEIIMHGGWLYITGCMLTLLGAVLAALTALELRKTAPTFTYGSSLLQVPFWSDEEATIASCALYVAGNLVFIAGSILFFPRILEAGGPVVRLSAVVLFLLGSFLFLAGA
;
A
#
# COMPACT_ATOMS: atom_id res chain seq x y z
N ARG A 1 -16.71 0.52 -15.69
CA ARG A 1 -15.64 1.34 -16.34
C ARG A 1 -14.56 1.72 -15.32
N THR A 2 -14.95 2.21 -14.14
CA THR A 2 -14.05 2.53 -13.01
C THR A 2 -13.16 1.37 -12.56
N GLN A 3 -13.70 0.14 -12.46
CA GLN A 3 -12.91 -1.03 -12.07
C GLN A 3 -11.74 -1.33 -13.03
N ARG A 4 -11.94 -1.18 -14.35
CA ARG A 4 -10.87 -1.38 -15.33
C ARG A 4 -9.79 -0.31 -15.22
N ALA A 5 -10.18 0.95 -14.99
CA ALA A 5 -9.24 2.02 -14.73
C ALA A 5 -8.43 1.76 -13.45
N ASN A 6 -9.09 1.26 -12.39
CA ASN A 6 -8.43 0.93 -11.13
C ASN A 6 -7.39 -0.18 -11.30
N ALA A 7 -7.75 -1.24 -12.01
CA ALA A 7 -6.82 -2.33 -12.34
C ALA A 7 -5.62 -1.83 -13.15
N LEU A 8 -5.82 -0.93 -14.11
CA LEU A 8 -4.73 -0.33 -14.87
C LEU A 8 -3.81 0.53 -13.99
N ILE A 9 -4.37 1.33 -13.08
CA ILE A 9 -3.61 2.13 -12.12
C ILE A 9 -2.72 1.23 -11.27
N TYR A 10 -3.24 0.12 -10.74
CA TYR A 10 -2.46 -0.85 -9.98
C TYR A 10 -1.38 -1.54 -10.81
N ALA A 11 -1.70 -1.95 -12.04
CA ALA A 11 -0.72 -2.59 -12.91
C ALA A 11 0.45 -1.66 -13.21
N VAL A 12 0.16 -0.42 -13.59
CA VAL A 12 1.18 0.60 -13.85
C VAL A 12 1.94 0.93 -12.56
N GLY A 13 1.24 1.14 -11.45
CA GLY A 13 1.84 1.37 -10.13
C GLY A 13 2.79 0.26 -9.71
N GLY A 14 2.42 -1.00 -9.91
CA GLY A 14 3.25 -2.17 -9.64
C GLY A 14 4.51 -2.22 -10.51
N VAL A 15 4.43 -1.87 -11.79
CA VAL A 15 5.60 -1.78 -12.68
C VAL A 15 6.59 -0.71 -12.18
N PHE A 16 6.10 0.48 -11.83
CA PHE A 16 6.92 1.55 -11.27
C PHE A 16 7.53 1.17 -9.92
N PHE A 17 6.75 0.52 -9.05
CA PHE A 17 7.18 0.03 -7.76
C PHE A 17 8.33 -0.97 -7.90
N ILE A 18 8.13 -2.04 -8.68
CA ILE A 18 9.13 -3.09 -8.89
C ILE A 18 10.38 -2.50 -9.56
N GLY A 19 10.19 -1.70 -10.61
CA GLY A 19 11.29 -1.03 -11.29
C GLY A 19 12.12 -0.18 -10.32
N GLY A 20 11.47 0.61 -9.47
CA GLY A 20 12.13 1.40 -8.44
C GLY A 20 12.87 0.53 -7.41
N SER A 21 12.26 -0.58 -6.98
CA SER A 21 12.89 -1.52 -6.04
C SER A 21 14.19 -2.12 -6.58
N THR A 22 14.25 -2.45 -7.87
CA THR A 22 15.47 -3.01 -8.47
C THR A 22 16.65 -2.03 -8.43
N LEU A 23 16.39 -0.72 -8.38
CA LEU A 23 17.44 0.29 -8.31
C LEU A 23 18.01 0.47 -6.90
N PHE A 24 17.50 -0.26 -5.90
CA PHE A 24 18.09 -0.35 -4.56
C PHE A 24 19.13 -1.46 -4.42
N PHE A 25 19.39 -2.26 -5.47
CA PHE A 25 20.49 -3.23 -5.43
C PHE A 25 21.84 -2.51 -5.31
N PRO A 26 22.81 -3.05 -4.55
CA PRO A 26 24.11 -2.41 -4.37
C PRO A 26 24.85 -2.09 -5.68
N ALA A 27 24.62 -2.87 -6.73
CA ALA A 27 25.21 -2.65 -8.04
C ALA A 27 24.70 -1.37 -8.77
N MET A 28 23.60 -0.77 -8.30
CA MET A 28 22.94 0.39 -8.90
C MET A 28 23.01 1.64 -8.00
N GLU A 29 23.94 1.68 -7.05
CA GLU A 29 24.07 2.75 -6.05
C GLU A 29 24.14 4.15 -6.67
N GLU A 30 24.80 4.30 -7.82
CA GLU A 30 24.94 5.58 -8.54
C GLU A 30 23.60 6.20 -8.96
N ILE A 31 22.58 5.38 -9.19
CA ILE A 31 21.24 5.81 -9.65
C ILE A 31 20.16 5.62 -8.58
N ILE A 32 20.56 5.40 -7.32
CA ILE A 32 19.64 5.13 -6.20
C ILE A 32 18.58 6.21 -6.01
N MET A 33 18.92 7.48 -6.29
CA MET A 33 17.98 8.60 -6.18
C MET A 33 16.85 8.52 -7.22
N HIS A 34 17.16 8.06 -8.44
CA HIS A 34 16.14 7.80 -9.46
C HIS A 34 15.27 6.60 -9.06
N GLY A 35 15.88 5.56 -8.48
CA GLY A 35 15.19 4.44 -7.85
C GLY A 35 14.15 4.88 -6.83
N GLY A 36 14.55 5.75 -5.90
CA GLY A 36 13.68 6.31 -4.87
C GLY A 36 12.46 7.04 -5.45
N TRP A 37 12.65 7.90 -6.45
CA TRP A 37 11.53 8.61 -7.09
C TRP A 37 10.60 7.68 -7.87
N LEU A 38 11.16 6.73 -8.62
CA LEU A 38 10.41 5.74 -9.39
C LEU A 38 9.55 4.87 -8.45
N TYR A 39 10.15 4.44 -7.34
CA TYR A 39 9.51 3.67 -6.29
C TYR A 39 8.36 4.43 -5.62
N ILE A 40 8.60 5.68 -5.19
CA ILE A 40 7.55 6.52 -4.60
C ILE A 40 6.42 6.76 -5.61
N THR A 41 6.74 6.96 -6.89
CA THR A 41 5.72 7.11 -7.94
C THR A 41 4.82 5.87 -8.04
N GLY A 42 5.40 4.67 -7.99
CA GLY A 42 4.65 3.42 -7.95
C GLY A 42 3.76 3.29 -6.71
N CYS A 43 4.26 3.70 -5.54
CA CYS A 43 3.49 3.74 -4.31
C CYS A 43 2.32 4.74 -4.37
N MET A 44 2.52 5.92 -4.96
CA MET A 44 1.48 6.94 -5.10
C MET A 44 0.35 6.48 -6.05
N LEU A 45 0.70 5.80 -7.14
CA LEU A 45 -0.30 5.17 -8.03
C LEU A 45 -1.08 4.07 -7.32
N THR A 46 -0.38 3.23 -6.56
CA THR A 46 -1.02 2.16 -5.75
C THR A 46 -1.94 2.75 -4.68
N LEU A 47 -1.52 3.84 -4.02
CA LEU A 47 -2.34 4.59 -3.06
C LEU A 47 -3.57 5.19 -3.73
N LEU A 48 -3.45 5.77 -4.93
CA LEU A 48 -4.59 6.27 -5.68
C LEU A 48 -5.59 5.13 -5.98
N GLY A 49 -5.09 3.99 -6.44
CA GLY A 49 -5.93 2.81 -6.69
C GLY A 49 -6.63 2.32 -5.41
N ALA A 50 -5.93 2.37 -4.28
CA ALA A 50 -6.44 2.00 -2.97
C ALA A 50 -7.56 2.92 -2.50
N VAL A 51 -7.38 4.23 -2.64
CA VAL A 51 -8.40 5.22 -2.29
C VAL A 51 -9.64 5.04 -3.17
N LEU A 52 -9.47 4.84 -4.48
CA LEU A 52 -10.59 4.57 -5.39
C LEU A 52 -11.34 3.27 -5.04
N ALA A 53 -10.60 2.21 -4.66
CA ALA A 53 -11.19 0.96 -4.18
C ALA A 53 -11.97 1.17 -2.88
N ALA A 54 -11.40 1.88 -1.91
CA ALA A 54 -12.05 2.20 -0.63
C ALA A 54 -13.35 2.99 -0.82
N LEU A 55 -13.34 4.02 -1.69
CA LEU A 55 -14.53 4.79 -2.03
C LEU A 55 -15.60 3.92 -2.70
N THR A 56 -15.19 3.00 -3.57
CA THR A 56 -16.10 2.04 -4.21
C THR A 56 -16.71 1.09 -3.18
N ALA A 57 -15.93 0.58 -2.23
CA ALA A 57 -16.41 -0.27 -1.15
C ALA A 57 -17.42 0.46 -0.25
N LEU A 58 -17.16 1.72 0.09
CA LEU A 58 -18.07 2.55 0.87
C LEU A 58 -19.39 2.81 0.15
N GLU A 59 -19.37 2.95 -1.17
CA GLU A 59 -20.58 3.13 -1.97
C GLU A 59 -21.37 1.82 -2.12
N LEU A 60 -20.68 0.69 -2.28
CA LEU A 60 -21.31 -0.64 -2.30
C LEU A 60 -22.01 -0.95 -0.98
N ARG A 61 -21.44 -0.57 0.17
CA ARG A 61 -22.08 -0.74 1.48
C ARG A 61 -23.47 -0.10 1.56
N LYS A 62 -23.70 1.01 0.86
CA LYS A 62 -25.00 1.72 0.87
C LYS A 62 -26.01 1.11 -0.08
N THR A 63 -25.55 0.44 -1.13
CA THR A 63 -26.36 0.06 -2.29
C THR A 63 -26.59 -1.43 -2.42
N ALA A 64 -25.76 -2.26 -1.77
CA ALA A 64 -25.85 -3.71 -1.85
C ALA A 64 -26.67 -4.29 -0.68
N PRO A 65 -27.53 -5.30 -0.93
CA PRO A 65 -28.12 -6.10 0.14
C PRO A 65 -27.03 -6.97 0.78
N THR A 66 -26.86 -6.83 2.10
CA THR A 66 -25.88 -7.60 2.87
C THR A 66 -26.31 -9.07 2.96
N PHE A 67 -25.48 -9.99 2.47
CA PHE A 67 -25.72 -11.43 2.59
C PHE A 67 -24.72 -12.02 3.59
N THR A 68 -25.20 -12.43 4.77
CA THR A 68 -24.35 -13.09 5.77
C THR A 68 -24.16 -14.57 5.39
N TYR A 69 -22.94 -14.97 5.00
CA TYR A 69 -22.64 -16.37 4.71
C TYR A 69 -22.55 -17.17 6.02
N GLY A 70 -23.49 -18.08 6.25
CA GLY A 70 -23.50 -18.99 7.38
C GLY A 70 -23.44 -20.44 6.93
N SER A 71 -22.26 -21.06 6.89
CA SER A 71 -22.15 -22.53 6.90
C SER A 71 -21.96 -23.00 8.33
N SER A 72 -22.82 -23.93 8.77
CA SER A 72 -23.04 -24.38 10.15
C SER A 72 -21.85 -25.01 10.88
N LEU A 73 -20.66 -25.11 10.27
CA LEU A 73 -19.53 -25.89 10.78
C LEU A 73 -18.33 -25.05 11.27
N LEU A 74 -18.20 -23.81 10.81
CA LEU A 74 -17.24 -22.83 11.34
C LEU A 74 -17.92 -21.45 11.29
N GLN A 75 -18.84 -21.19 12.23
CA GLN A 75 -19.32 -19.84 12.48
C GLN A 75 -18.14 -19.02 13.02
N VAL A 76 -17.36 -18.38 12.14
CA VAL A 76 -16.36 -17.37 12.54
C VAL A 76 -17.04 -16.01 12.41
N PRO A 77 -17.66 -15.47 13.49
CA PRO A 77 -18.69 -14.46 13.38
C PRO A 77 -18.11 -13.06 13.60
N PHE A 78 -17.00 -12.72 12.96
CA PHE A 78 -16.31 -11.48 13.30
C PHE A 78 -16.59 -10.31 12.35
N TRP A 79 -16.86 -10.53 11.06
CA TRP A 79 -17.01 -9.45 10.07
C TRP A 79 -18.04 -9.80 8.98
N SER A 80 -18.85 -8.84 8.54
CA SER A 80 -19.58 -8.96 7.27
C SER A 80 -18.62 -8.84 6.08
N ASP A 81 -19.00 -9.33 4.89
CA ASP A 81 -18.17 -9.21 3.67
C ASP A 81 -17.85 -7.73 3.35
N GLU A 82 -18.80 -6.83 3.58
CA GLU A 82 -18.62 -5.39 3.40
C GLU A 82 -17.67 -4.79 4.44
N GLU A 83 -17.80 -5.18 5.71
CA GLU A 83 -16.93 -4.72 6.78
C GLU A 83 -15.49 -5.19 6.56
N ALA A 84 -15.31 -6.46 6.16
CA ALA A 84 -14.00 -7.02 5.81
C ALA A 84 -13.38 -6.28 4.63
N THR A 85 -14.17 -5.98 3.59
CA THR A 85 -13.70 -5.22 2.42
C THR A 85 -13.27 -3.81 2.79
N ILE A 86 -14.05 -3.11 3.63
CA ILE A 86 -13.71 -1.76 4.07
C ILE A 86 -12.44 -1.77 4.94
N ALA A 87 -12.31 -2.74 5.84
CA ALA A 87 -11.10 -2.87 6.66
C ALA A 87 -9.86 -3.20 5.83
N SER A 88 -9.96 -4.12 4.88
CA SER A 88 -8.89 -4.42 3.92
C SER A 88 -8.48 -3.15 3.17
N CYS A 89 -9.43 -2.41 2.60
CA CYS A 89 -9.16 -1.15 1.92
C CYS A 89 -8.48 -0.10 2.83
N ALA A 90 -8.95 0.02 4.08
CA ALA A 90 -8.39 0.96 5.05
C ALA A 90 -6.95 0.59 5.45
N LEU A 91 -6.69 -0.69 5.71
CA LEU A 91 -5.34 -1.21 5.98
C LEU A 91 -4.41 -0.99 4.79
N TYR A 92 -4.91 -1.23 3.57
CA TYR A 92 -4.14 -1.04 2.35
C TYR A 92 -3.76 0.44 2.14
N VAL A 93 -4.70 1.37 2.35
CA VAL A 93 -4.44 2.83 2.29
C VAL A 93 -3.46 3.27 3.39
N ALA A 94 -3.72 2.87 4.65
CA ALA A 94 -2.88 3.23 5.78
C ALA A 94 -1.46 2.67 5.60
N GLY A 95 -1.34 1.41 5.18
CA GLY A 95 -0.08 0.76 4.85
C GLY A 95 0.69 1.53 3.79
N ASN A 96 0.06 1.87 2.67
CA ASN A 96 0.70 2.70 1.62
C ASN A 96 1.22 4.03 2.16
N LEU A 97 0.44 4.75 2.98
CA LEU A 97 0.86 6.03 3.55
C LEU A 97 2.09 5.89 4.47
N VAL A 98 2.04 4.94 5.40
CA VAL A 98 3.15 4.66 6.33
C VAL A 98 4.39 4.21 5.57
N PHE A 99 4.19 3.39 4.54
CA PHE A 99 5.24 2.87 3.67
C PHE A 99 5.92 3.96 2.84
N ILE A 100 5.15 4.87 2.24
CA ILE A 100 5.68 6.05 1.53
C ILE A 100 6.49 6.93 2.49
N ALA A 101 5.97 7.19 3.69
CA ALA A 101 6.68 7.96 4.70
C ALA A 101 8.03 7.33 5.07
N GLY A 102 8.07 6.01 5.32
CA GLY A 102 9.32 5.29 5.55
C GLY A 102 10.28 5.37 4.36
N SER A 103 9.76 5.28 3.14
CA SER A 103 10.54 5.33 1.90
C SER A 103 11.18 6.70 1.65
N ILE A 104 10.50 7.79 2.04
CA ILE A 104 11.08 9.15 1.99
C ILE A 104 12.29 9.24 2.92
N LEU A 105 12.22 8.64 4.12
CA LEU A 105 13.35 8.65 5.05
C LEU A 105 14.57 7.88 4.55
N PHE A 106 14.39 6.95 3.61
CA PHE A 106 15.49 6.25 2.93
C PHE A 106 16.19 7.07 1.85
N PHE A 107 15.76 8.31 1.57
CA PHE A 107 16.50 9.17 0.64
C PHE A 107 17.90 9.48 1.22
N PRO A 108 18.97 9.37 0.41
CA PRO A 108 20.35 9.47 0.90
C PRO A 108 20.60 10.70 1.77
N ARG A 109 20.13 11.88 1.31
CA ARG A 109 20.28 13.15 2.04
C ARG A 109 19.62 13.14 3.43
N ILE A 110 18.46 12.49 3.57
CA ILE A 110 17.72 12.42 4.84
C ILE A 110 18.37 11.38 5.76
N LEU A 111 18.72 10.23 5.20
CA LEU A 111 19.29 9.10 5.93
C LEU A 111 20.71 9.38 6.47
N GLU A 112 21.49 10.15 5.71
CA GLU A 112 22.82 10.64 6.11
C GLU A 112 22.73 11.69 7.21
N ALA A 113 21.80 12.65 7.10
CA ALA A 113 21.64 13.73 8.07
C ALA A 113 20.94 13.30 9.37
N GLY A 114 20.06 12.29 9.31
CA GLY A 114 19.12 11.98 10.39
C GLY A 114 19.66 11.14 11.55
N GLY A 115 20.90 10.66 11.47
CA GLY A 115 21.51 9.85 12.52
C GLY A 115 20.77 8.52 12.81
N PRO A 116 21.04 7.88 13.96
CA PRO A 116 20.51 6.54 14.27
C PRO A 116 18.99 6.48 14.40
N VAL A 117 18.36 7.52 14.96
CA VAL A 117 16.92 7.55 15.21
C VAL A 117 16.15 7.60 13.89
N VAL A 118 16.54 8.44 12.94
CA VAL A 118 15.87 8.52 11.63
C VAL A 118 16.06 7.23 10.85
N ARG A 119 17.24 6.60 10.91
CA ARG A 119 17.50 5.29 10.29
C ARG A 119 16.57 4.21 10.85
N LEU A 120 16.42 4.14 12.17
CA LEU A 120 15.49 3.19 12.80
C LEU A 120 14.04 3.50 12.40
N SER A 121 13.63 4.77 12.43
CA SER A 121 12.29 5.19 12.01
C SER A 121 11.99 4.83 10.56
N ALA A 122 12.97 5.00 9.64
CA ALA A 122 12.83 4.62 8.24
C ALA A 122 12.51 3.13 8.11
N VAL A 123 13.29 2.28 8.78
CA VAL A 123 13.09 0.82 8.79
C VAL A 123 11.75 0.44 9.40
N VAL A 124 11.41 1.00 10.57
CA VAL A 124 10.16 0.67 11.27
C VAL A 124 8.94 1.05 10.45
N LEU A 125 8.91 2.28 9.91
CA LEU A 125 7.81 2.74 9.07
C LEU A 125 7.72 1.92 7.78
N PHE A 126 8.85 1.59 7.16
CA PHE A 126 8.84 0.76 5.96
C PHE A 126 8.30 -0.65 6.23
N LEU A 127 8.76 -1.31 7.29
CA LEU A 127 8.30 -2.67 7.62
C LEU A 127 6.84 -2.68 8.09
N LEU A 128 6.45 -1.75 8.96
CA LEU A 128 5.07 -1.63 9.42
C LEU A 128 4.13 -1.30 8.27
N GLY A 129 4.52 -0.36 7.41
CA GLY A 129 3.78 0.00 6.21
C GLY A 129 3.62 -1.20 5.26
N SER A 130 4.69 -1.98 5.04
CA SER A 130 4.67 -3.21 4.24
C SER A 130 3.71 -4.25 4.80
N PHE A 131 3.73 -4.44 6.12
CA PHE A 131 2.85 -5.40 6.78
C PHE A 131 1.38 -5.00 6.64
N LEU A 132 1.05 -3.74 6.90
CA LEU A 132 -0.32 -3.22 6.74
C LEU A 132 -0.78 -3.24 5.29
N PHE A 133 0.12 -2.91 4.36
CA PHE A 133 -0.10 -3.02 2.92
C PHE A 133 -0.43 -4.46 2.54
N LEU A 134 0.35 -5.44 2.99
CA LEU A 134 0.10 -6.85 2.67
C LEU A 134 -1.17 -7.36 3.34
N ALA A 135 -1.43 -6.98 4.59
CA ALA A 135 -2.63 -7.39 5.32
C ALA A 135 -3.93 -6.82 4.73
N GLY A 136 -3.85 -5.68 4.03
CA GLY A 136 -4.97 -5.10 3.31
C GLY A 136 -5.14 -5.59 1.88
N ALA A 137 -4.16 -6.30 1.31
CA ALA A 137 -4.16 -6.79 -0.07
C ALA A 137 -4.97 -8.08 -0.24
#